data_AF-A0A496T5T9-F1
#
_entry.id   AF-A0A496T5T9-F1
#
_cell.length_a   1.000
_cell.length_b   1.000
_cell.length_c   1.000
_cell.angle_alpha   90.00
_cell.angle_beta   90.00
_cell.angle_gamma   90.00
#
_symmetry.space_group_name_H-M   'P 1'
#
loop_
_entity.id
_entity.type
_entity.pdbx_description
1 polymer ?
#
loop_
_entity_poly.entity_id
_entity_poly.type
_entity_poly.pdbx_seq_one_letter_code
_entity_poly.pdbx_strand_id
1 'polypeptide(L)'
;MERWKVFVVPHWHFDALWQLPFEEYFEITAKNLMDLLEFLDLEPEYKFCIDQTVYVEEFLRRYPELGEKLIRAVKEGRIEPACSGYTQPDPNLPSGEFLVRNIAMYQSFVRKVFGVRAKCGWYLDTYGQSAQLPQIFKKSGVDYFTFYRGVPKEPPSEFLWEGIDGTRILTHRMPLGYGAGYLPTGERRYSCFIDSTDTEEAIGFLEGLAERMKAKASTDNLFFPNGDDFTPPQRHMPEVLREWRRRRDDLEVLIATPSQFFRAVEAREEELPVLGGEFNPIFRGTYSTRIEIKQANRRLENLYLTAEKFSAVASLFGLPYPERALEKALKLILLNQFHDAINGEVTDEVYEEMMADYGKAEGICREVLDDALQAIADQVDTQGEGVPIVVFNPLSWARTDVVEVELAFGDAGTKGLLLR
;
A
#
# COMPACT_ATOMS: atom_id res chain seq x y z
N MET A 1 -23.08 -5.05 -33.65
CA MET A 1 -22.93 -5.69 -32.33
C MET A 1 -21.98 -4.82 -31.52
N GLU A 2 -22.30 -4.58 -30.26
CA GLU A 2 -21.35 -3.94 -29.33
C GLU A 2 -20.13 -4.87 -29.20
N ARG A 3 -18.93 -4.32 -29.37
CA ARG A 3 -17.66 -5.05 -29.41
C ARG A 3 -17.11 -5.10 -27.99
N TRP A 4 -16.82 -6.28 -27.45
CA TRP A 4 -16.22 -6.39 -26.11
C TRP A 4 -14.81 -5.79 -26.12
N LYS A 5 -14.45 -5.06 -25.07
CA LYS A 5 -13.10 -4.51 -24.89
C LYS A 5 -12.34 -5.36 -23.89
N VAL A 6 -11.12 -5.77 -24.24
CA VAL A 6 -10.21 -6.52 -23.37
C VAL A 6 -9.05 -5.61 -23.00
N PHE A 7 -8.98 -5.22 -21.74
CA PHE A 7 -7.90 -4.42 -21.18
C PHE A 7 -6.90 -5.37 -20.51
N VAL A 8 -5.83 -5.71 -21.23
CA VAL A 8 -4.69 -6.42 -20.65
C VAL A 8 -3.84 -5.41 -19.91
N VAL A 9 -3.69 -5.60 -18.60
CA VAL A 9 -2.99 -4.67 -17.72
C VAL A 9 -1.75 -5.35 -17.14
N PRO A 10 -0.57 -5.10 -17.76
CA PRO A 10 0.70 -5.57 -17.23
C PRO A 10 0.99 -4.92 -15.88
N HIS A 11 1.34 -5.73 -14.90
CA HIS A 11 1.70 -5.29 -13.57
C HIS A 11 2.65 -6.29 -12.93
N TRP A 12 3.12 -5.96 -11.73
CA TRP A 12 3.74 -6.91 -10.83
C TRP A 12 3.05 -6.84 -9.47
N HIS A 13 3.27 -7.88 -8.68
CA HIS A 13 3.12 -7.81 -7.23
C HIS A 13 4.46 -8.17 -6.58
N PHE A 14 4.94 -7.32 -5.67
CA PHE A 14 6.21 -7.54 -4.99
C PHE A 14 6.03 -7.44 -3.48
N ASP A 15 6.43 -8.49 -2.76
CA ASP A 15 6.31 -8.48 -1.32
C ASP A 15 7.44 -7.74 -0.64
N ALA A 16 7.11 -6.68 0.11
CA ALA A 16 8.11 -5.84 0.78
C ALA A 16 8.88 -6.62 1.84
N LEU A 17 8.18 -7.54 2.52
CA LEU A 17 8.68 -8.38 3.60
C LEU A 17 7.80 -9.64 3.65
N TRP A 18 8.37 -10.79 3.32
CA TRP A 18 7.66 -12.08 3.34
C TRP A 18 8.61 -13.24 3.64
N GLN A 19 9.09 -13.93 2.61
CA GLN A 19 10.06 -15.03 2.75
C GLN A 19 11.49 -14.51 2.83
N LEU A 20 11.76 -13.38 2.16
CA LEU A 20 13.06 -12.74 2.13
C LEU A 20 13.01 -11.36 2.82
N PRO A 21 14.15 -10.88 3.33
CA PRO A 21 14.33 -9.49 3.73
C PRO A 21 14.08 -8.52 2.56
N PHE A 22 13.79 -7.26 2.91
CA PHE A 22 13.53 -6.20 1.92
C PHE A 22 14.67 -6.05 0.91
N GLU A 23 15.92 -6.17 1.36
CA GLU A 23 17.11 -5.99 0.53
C GLU A 23 17.18 -7.01 -0.62
N GLU A 24 16.86 -8.27 -0.34
CA GLU A 24 16.85 -9.33 -1.35
C GLU A 24 15.70 -9.16 -2.35
N TYR A 25 14.51 -8.80 -1.86
CA TYR A 25 13.38 -8.46 -2.74
C TYR A 25 13.66 -7.24 -3.59
N PHE A 26 14.39 -6.25 -3.06
CA PHE A 26 14.81 -5.09 -3.81
C PHE A 26 15.75 -5.48 -4.96
N GLU A 27 16.68 -6.41 -4.77
CA GLU A 27 17.55 -6.88 -5.87
C GLU A 27 16.75 -7.50 -7.03
N ILE A 28 15.72 -8.30 -6.71
CA ILE A 28 14.83 -8.90 -7.71
C ILE A 28 14.03 -7.81 -8.42
N THR A 29 13.42 -6.92 -7.65
CA THR A 29 12.58 -5.82 -8.17
C THR A 29 13.38 -4.87 -9.03
N ALA A 30 14.62 -4.55 -8.64
CA ALA A 30 15.51 -3.68 -9.40
C ALA A 30 15.86 -4.30 -10.76
N LYS A 31 16.14 -5.61 -10.82
CA LYS A 31 16.38 -6.32 -12.09
C LYS A 31 15.15 -6.29 -12.99
N ASN A 32 13.96 -6.53 -12.45
CA ASN A 32 12.72 -6.48 -13.23
C ASN A 32 12.40 -5.05 -13.70
N LEU A 33 12.72 -4.02 -12.90
CA LEU A 33 12.55 -2.64 -13.30
C LEU A 33 13.54 -2.24 -14.42
N MET A 34 14.78 -2.72 -14.36
CA MET A 34 15.75 -2.54 -15.45
C MET A 34 15.27 -3.19 -16.75
N ASP A 35 14.79 -4.44 -16.67
CA ASP A 35 14.23 -5.17 -17.79
C ASP A 35 13.00 -4.45 -18.38
N LEU A 36 12.10 -3.96 -17.53
CA LEU A 36 10.94 -3.16 -17.95
C LEU A 36 11.35 -1.88 -18.68
N LEU A 37 12.32 -1.13 -18.17
CA LEU A 37 12.76 0.12 -18.80
C LEU A 37 13.41 -0.12 -20.16
N GLU A 38 14.21 -1.19 -20.30
CA GLU A 38 14.74 -1.61 -21.60
C GLU A 38 13.61 -2.06 -22.53
N PHE A 39 12.65 -2.84 -22.03
CA PHE A 39 11.56 -3.35 -22.83
C PHE A 39 10.64 -2.24 -23.35
N LEU A 40 10.40 -1.21 -22.55
CA LEU A 40 9.69 -0.01 -22.99
C LEU A 40 10.41 0.68 -24.16
N ASP A 41 11.74 0.70 -24.20
CA ASP A 41 12.48 1.27 -25.35
C ASP A 41 12.22 0.47 -26.65
N LEU A 42 11.97 -0.84 -26.54
CA LEU A 42 11.76 -1.76 -27.67
C LEU A 42 10.30 -1.87 -28.13
N GLU A 43 9.34 -1.70 -27.23
CA GLU A 43 7.91 -1.89 -27.50
C GLU A 43 7.08 -0.65 -27.19
N PRO A 44 6.93 0.31 -28.13
CA PRO A 44 6.29 1.62 -27.88
C PRO A 44 4.83 1.56 -27.41
N GLU A 45 4.08 0.53 -27.82
CA GLU A 45 2.69 0.31 -27.39
C GLU A 45 2.58 -0.29 -25.98
N TYR A 46 3.69 -0.78 -25.41
CA TYR A 46 3.68 -1.43 -24.10
C TYR A 46 3.41 -0.44 -22.98
N LYS A 47 2.58 -0.88 -22.04
CA LYS A 47 2.23 -0.16 -20.81
C LYS A 47 2.40 -1.07 -19.61
N PHE A 48 2.61 -0.47 -18.45
CA PHE A 48 2.83 -1.21 -17.22
C PHE A 48 2.27 -0.47 -16.02
N CYS A 49 1.97 -1.21 -14.95
CA CYS A 49 1.46 -0.69 -13.70
C CYS A 49 2.43 -1.08 -12.57
N ILE A 50 2.84 -0.09 -11.76
CA ILE A 50 3.68 -0.30 -10.56
C ILE A 50 2.85 0.04 -9.31
N ASP A 51 2.97 -0.74 -8.26
CA ASP A 51 2.02 -0.78 -7.13
C ASP A 51 2.45 0.05 -5.90
N GLN A 52 3.68 -0.08 -5.43
CA GLN A 52 4.14 0.53 -4.18
C GLN A 52 5.41 1.36 -4.32
N THR A 53 5.55 2.41 -3.51
CA THR A 53 6.67 3.36 -3.67
C THR A 53 7.95 2.94 -2.96
N VAL A 54 7.93 2.00 -2.01
CA VAL A 54 9.13 1.61 -1.26
C VAL A 54 10.28 1.18 -2.19
N TYR A 55 9.99 0.36 -3.21
CA TYR A 55 10.98 -0.07 -4.19
C TYR A 55 11.37 1.04 -5.16
N VAL A 56 10.40 1.88 -5.53
CA VAL A 56 10.62 2.98 -6.47
C VAL A 56 11.53 4.03 -5.85
N GLU A 57 11.27 4.44 -4.61
CA GLU A 57 12.11 5.37 -3.85
C GLU A 57 13.54 4.84 -3.76
N GLU A 58 13.70 3.57 -3.39
CA GLU A 58 15.02 2.94 -3.28
C GLU A 58 15.73 2.80 -4.62
N PHE A 59 14.99 2.50 -5.69
CA PHE A 59 15.53 2.41 -7.04
C PHE A 59 16.03 3.76 -7.54
N LEU A 60 15.27 4.85 -7.34
CA LEU A 60 15.70 6.20 -7.70
C LEU A 60 16.96 6.63 -6.94
N ARG A 61 17.11 6.16 -5.69
CA ARG A 61 18.29 6.43 -4.87
C ARG A 61 19.53 5.68 -5.37
N ARG A 62 19.40 4.41 -5.75
CA ARG A 62 20.54 3.54 -6.12
C ARG A 62 20.89 3.58 -7.61
N TYR A 63 19.93 3.87 -8.48
CA TYR A 63 20.09 3.87 -9.94
C TYR A 63 19.59 5.19 -10.54
N PRO A 64 20.16 6.36 -10.19
CA PRO A 64 19.62 7.67 -10.58
C PRO A 64 19.48 7.86 -12.10
N GLU A 65 20.42 7.35 -12.91
CA GLU A 65 20.36 7.44 -14.37
C GLU A 65 19.17 6.67 -14.97
N LEU A 66 18.88 5.48 -14.44
CA LEU A 66 17.69 4.71 -14.82
C LEU A 66 16.41 5.32 -14.22
N GLY A 67 16.53 6.00 -13.09
CA GLY A 67 15.44 6.76 -12.48
C GLY A 67 14.90 7.84 -13.40
N GLU A 68 15.75 8.52 -14.18
CA GLU A 68 15.29 9.48 -15.19
C GLU A 68 14.43 8.83 -16.28
N LYS A 69 14.78 7.62 -16.72
CA LYS A 69 13.97 6.84 -17.67
C LYS A 69 12.61 6.48 -17.07
N LEU A 70 12.58 6.01 -15.82
CA LEU A 70 11.33 5.71 -15.10
C LEU A 70 10.43 6.94 -15.00
N ILE A 71 10.99 8.08 -14.58
CA ILE A 71 10.24 9.34 -14.46
C ILE A 71 9.64 9.74 -15.81
N ARG A 72 10.40 9.60 -16.90
CA ARG A 72 9.92 9.88 -18.26
C ARG A 72 8.78 8.93 -18.66
N ALA A 73 8.95 7.63 -18.46
CA ALA A 73 7.94 6.63 -18.80
C ALA A 73 6.61 6.85 -18.06
N VAL A 74 6.66 7.31 -16.80
CA VAL A 74 5.46 7.69 -16.04
C VAL A 74 4.79 8.93 -16.63
N LYS A 75 5.58 9.98 -16.95
CA LYS A 75 5.04 11.22 -17.54
C LYS A 75 4.42 11.01 -18.93
N GLU A 76 4.99 10.08 -19.70
CA GLU A 76 4.46 9.68 -21.01
C GLU A 76 3.21 8.77 -20.90
N GLY A 77 2.82 8.35 -19.70
CA GLY A 77 1.68 7.47 -19.46
C GLY A 77 1.92 6.02 -19.91
N ARG A 78 3.19 5.62 -20.01
CA ARG A 78 3.60 4.24 -20.31
C ARG A 78 3.69 3.40 -19.04
N ILE A 79 4.09 4.01 -17.93
CA ILE A 79 3.99 3.41 -16.60
C ILE A 79 2.93 4.18 -15.81
N GLU A 80 1.96 3.48 -15.22
CA GLU A 80 1.01 4.04 -14.26
C GLU A 80 1.39 3.62 -12.83
N PRO A 81 1.70 4.57 -11.94
CA PRO A 81 1.74 4.31 -10.51
C PRO A 81 0.30 4.04 -10.02
N ALA A 82 0.01 2.81 -9.63
CA ALA A 82 -1.20 2.45 -8.89
C ALA A 82 -0.93 2.60 -7.39
N CYS A 83 -1.94 3.03 -6.65
CA CYS A 83 -1.83 3.47 -5.28
C CYS A 83 -2.01 2.31 -4.29
N SER A 84 -0.95 1.54 -4.05
CA SER A 84 -0.91 0.61 -2.90
C SER A 84 -0.48 1.29 -1.60
N GLY A 85 0.21 2.42 -1.69
CA GLY A 85 0.80 3.13 -0.55
C GLY A 85 2.32 3.03 -0.52
N TYR A 86 2.96 3.51 0.56
CA TYR A 86 4.42 3.34 0.74
C TYR A 86 4.80 1.86 0.58
N THR A 87 4.02 0.99 1.21
CA THR A 87 3.89 -0.44 0.94
C THR A 87 2.39 -0.78 0.77
N GLN A 88 2.03 -1.99 0.29
CA GLN A 88 0.64 -2.48 0.31
C GLN A 88 0.27 -2.99 1.72
N PRO A 89 -0.50 -2.23 2.52
CA PRO A 89 -0.70 -2.57 3.93
C PRO A 89 -1.78 -3.64 4.07
N ASP A 90 -1.80 -4.35 5.20
CA ASP A 90 -3.05 -4.99 5.63
C ASP A 90 -4.09 -3.89 5.93
N PRO A 91 -5.33 -3.96 5.43
CA PRO A 91 -6.31 -2.90 5.61
C PRO A 91 -7.11 -3.01 6.92
N ASN A 92 -6.83 -4.00 7.77
CA ASN A 92 -7.59 -4.30 8.99
C ASN A 92 -6.78 -4.07 10.27
N LEU A 93 -5.49 -4.40 10.27
CA LEU A 93 -4.63 -4.35 11.46
C LEU A 93 -4.10 -2.94 11.80
N PRO A 94 -3.57 -2.16 10.84
CA PRO A 94 -3.17 -0.77 11.08
C PRO A 94 -4.36 0.10 11.52
N SER A 95 -4.07 1.14 12.29
CA SER A 95 -5.07 2.16 12.59
C SER A 95 -5.45 2.95 11.33
N GLY A 96 -6.65 3.55 11.32
CA GLY A 96 -7.12 4.38 10.21
C GLY A 96 -6.17 5.54 9.88
N GLU A 97 -5.53 6.13 10.89
CA GLU A 97 -4.53 7.19 10.68
C GLU A 97 -3.34 6.66 9.87
N PHE A 98 -2.84 5.46 10.17
CA PHE A 98 -1.70 4.88 9.45
C PHE A 98 -2.07 4.43 8.03
N LEU A 99 -3.30 3.98 7.79
CA LEU A 99 -3.80 3.79 6.42
C LEU A 99 -3.81 5.10 5.63
N VAL A 100 -4.25 6.21 6.26
CA VAL A 100 -4.20 7.55 5.65
C VAL A 100 -2.75 7.98 5.40
N ARG A 101 -1.85 7.83 6.37
CA ARG A 101 -0.42 8.18 6.23
C ARG A 101 0.25 7.41 5.11
N ASN A 102 -0.06 6.12 4.97
CA ASN A 102 0.48 5.28 3.92
C ASN A 102 0.15 5.82 2.53
N ILE A 103 -1.13 6.18 2.32
CA ILE A 103 -1.60 6.73 1.04
C ILE A 103 -1.13 8.17 0.84
N ALA A 104 -1.13 9.00 1.88
CA ALA A 104 -0.69 10.38 1.80
C ALA A 104 0.81 10.49 1.46
N MET A 105 1.65 9.66 2.09
CA MET A 105 3.07 9.55 1.78
C MET A 105 3.29 9.15 0.33
N TYR A 106 2.56 8.12 -0.13
CA TYR A 106 2.58 7.68 -1.52
C TYR A 106 2.19 8.81 -2.50
N GLN A 107 1.06 9.48 -2.28
CA GLN A 107 0.57 10.54 -3.17
C GLN A 107 1.51 11.75 -3.19
N SER A 108 2.13 12.06 -2.04
CA SER A 108 3.15 13.10 -1.92
C SER A 108 4.39 12.74 -2.76
N PHE A 109 4.91 11.52 -2.60
CA PHE A 109 6.05 11.02 -3.37
C PHE A 109 5.77 11.03 -4.87
N VAL A 110 4.66 10.42 -5.31
CA VAL A 110 4.30 10.33 -6.73
C VAL A 110 4.14 11.71 -7.36
N ARG A 111 3.51 12.65 -6.64
CA ARG A 111 3.38 14.03 -7.12
C ARG A 111 4.73 14.73 -7.22
N LYS A 112 5.58 14.61 -6.21
CA LYS A 112 6.89 15.27 -6.15
C LYS A 112 7.85 14.74 -7.22
N VAL A 113 7.88 13.42 -7.41
CA VAL A 113 8.83 12.74 -8.30
C VAL A 113 8.34 12.73 -9.74
N PHE A 114 7.09 12.33 -9.96
CA PHE A 114 6.56 12.09 -11.30
C PHE A 114 5.71 13.24 -11.83
N GLY A 115 5.20 14.12 -10.97
CA GLY A 115 4.31 15.21 -11.37
C GLY A 115 2.89 14.74 -11.72
N VAL A 116 2.51 13.54 -11.30
CA VAL A 116 1.18 12.94 -11.55
C VAL A 116 0.48 12.62 -10.22
N ARG A 117 -0.78 12.16 -10.29
CA ARG A 117 -1.55 11.63 -9.18
C ARG A 117 -1.94 10.19 -9.50
N ALA A 118 -1.73 9.26 -8.58
CA ALA A 118 -2.23 7.91 -8.75
C ALA A 118 -3.73 7.87 -8.49
N LYS A 119 -4.47 7.21 -9.38
CA LYS A 119 -5.94 7.22 -9.37
C LYS A 119 -6.56 5.91 -8.92
N CYS A 120 -5.82 4.81 -8.97
CA CYS A 120 -6.36 3.49 -8.68
C CYS A 120 -5.74 2.96 -7.39
N GLY A 121 -6.54 2.77 -6.33
CA GLY A 121 -6.13 2.00 -5.16
C GLY A 121 -5.92 0.54 -5.56
N TRP A 122 -4.85 -0.08 -5.06
CA TRP A 122 -4.32 -1.30 -5.66
C TRP A 122 -3.93 -2.33 -4.60
N TYR A 123 -4.91 -3.09 -4.12
CA TYR A 123 -4.78 -4.02 -3.00
C TYR A 123 -4.93 -5.46 -3.49
N LEU A 124 -3.95 -5.92 -4.26
CA LEU A 124 -4.02 -7.20 -4.98
C LEU A 124 -4.09 -8.40 -4.04
N ASP A 125 -3.29 -8.39 -2.97
CA ASP A 125 -3.13 -9.56 -2.11
C ASP A 125 -3.44 -9.31 -0.62
N THR A 126 -4.11 -8.21 -0.32
CA THR A 126 -4.52 -7.88 1.05
C THR A 126 -5.57 -8.84 1.64
N TYR A 127 -5.55 -9.03 2.96
CA TYR A 127 -6.34 -10.05 3.63
C TYR A 127 -7.70 -9.52 4.09
N GLY A 128 -8.53 -9.18 3.10
CA GLY A 128 -9.87 -8.62 3.27
C GLY A 128 -9.87 -7.10 3.14
N GLN A 129 -11.03 -6.45 3.23
CA GLN A 129 -11.16 -5.00 2.99
C GLN A 129 -12.03 -4.33 4.04
N SER A 130 -11.44 -3.39 4.78
CA SER A 130 -12.17 -2.55 5.75
C SER A 130 -13.20 -1.67 5.07
N ALA A 131 -14.42 -1.62 5.61
CA ALA A 131 -15.54 -0.85 5.07
C ALA A 131 -15.34 0.67 5.05
N GLN A 132 -14.25 1.19 5.63
CA GLN A 132 -13.89 2.61 5.58
C GLN A 132 -12.94 2.98 4.42
N LEU A 133 -12.40 1.99 3.69
CA LEU A 133 -11.49 2.25 2.58
C LEU A 133 -12.08 3.16 1.49
N PRO A 134 -13.37 3.07 1.10
CA PRO A 134 -13.96 4.01 0.14
C PRO A 134 -13.77 5.47 0.54
N GLN A 135 -14.03 5.80 1.81
CA GLN A 135 -13.87 7.16 2.33
C GLN A 135 -12.40 7.58 2.33
N ILE A 136 -11.50 6.72 2.82
CA ILE A 136 -10.06 6.99 2.90
C ILE A 136 -9.50 7.25 1.50
N PHE A 137 -9.79 6.39 0.53
CA PHE A 137 -9.29 6.54 -0.84
C PHE A 137 -9.79 7.82 -1.50
N LYS A 138 -11.10 8.10 -1.46
CA LYS A 138 -11.66 9.30 -2.09
C LYS A 138 -11.10 10.58 -1.47
N LYS A 139 -10.93 10.63 -0.14
CA LYS A 139 -10.34 11.80 0.55
C LYS A 139 -8.84 11.95 0.28
N SER A 140 -8.15 10.87 -0.04
CA SER A 140 -6.74 10.87 -0.44
C SER A 140 -6.52 11.08 -1.95
N GLY A 141 -7.58 11.37 -2.71
CA GLY A 141 -7.49 11.66 -4.14
C GLY A 141 -7.32 10.42 -5.02
N VAL A 142 -7.71 9.25 -4.53
CA VAL A 142 -7.82 8.00 -5.30
C VAL A 142 -9.25 7.87 -5.79
N ASP A 143 -9.42 7.62 -7.09
CA ASP A 143 -10.71 7.67 -7.80
C ASP A 143 -11.36 6.29 -7.94
N TYR A 144 -10.53 5.25 -8.07
CA TYR A 144 -10.91 3.87 -8.36
C TYR A 144 -10.25 2.90 -7.38
N PHE A 145 -10.77 1.69 -7.24
CA PHE A 145 -10.19 0.68 -6.35
C PHE A 145 -10.17 -0.71 -6.98
N THR A 146 -9.07 -1.42 -6.82
CA THR A 146 -8.90 -2.80 -7.29
C THR A 146 -8.40 -3.70 -6.18
N PHE A 147 -8.99 -4.89 -6.06
CA PHE A 147 -8.54 -5.91 -5.11
C PHE A 147 -8.97 -7.32 -5.54
N TYR A 148 -8.43 -8.36 -4.89
CA TYR A 148 -8.78 -9.77 -5.17
C TYR A 148 -9.65 -10.40 -4.08
N ARG A 149 -9.24 -10.28 -2.81
CA ARG A 149 -9.72 -11.14 -1.71
C ARG A 149 -10.83 -10.51 -0.86
N GLY A 150 -11.63 -11.37 -0.21
CA GLY A 150 -12.54 -11.00 0.88
C GLY A 150 -14.02 -10.79 0.52
N VAL A 151 -14.37 -10.79 -0.76
CA VAL A 151 -15.75 -10.51 -1.21
C VAL A 151 -16.69 -11.70 -0.99
N PRO A 152 -17.97 -11.46 -0.57
CA PRO A 152 -19.02 -12.48 -0.48
C PRO A 152 -19.24 -13.26 -1.78
N LYS A 153 -20.02 -14.35 -1.75
CA LYS A 153 -20.21 -15.20 -2.94
C LYS A 153 -20.85 -14.44 -4.10
N GLU A 154 -19.98 -14.16 -5.08
CA GLU A 154 -20.27 -13.91 -6.49
C GLU A 154 -20.98 -12.60 -6.89
N PRO A 155 -20.57 -11.41 -6.38
CA PRO A 155 -20.95 -10.20 -7.08
C PRO A 155 -20.25 -10.12 -8.45
N PRO A 156 -20.75 -9.27 -9.35
CA PRO A 156 -20.03 -8.90 -10.56
C PRO A 156 -18.61 -8.40 -10.28
N SER A 157 -17.75 -8.37 -11.30
CA SER A 157 -16.38 -7.90 -11.15
C SER A 157 -16.30 -6.39 -10.94
N GLU A 158 -17.26 -5.61 -11.45
CA GLU A 158 -17.30 -4.15 -11.27
C GLU A 158 -18.54 -3.71 -10.47
N PHE A 159 -18.35 -2.84 -9.49
CA PHE A 159 -19.43 -2.30 -8.66
C PHE A 159 -19.03 -0.97 -8.01
N LEU A 160 -20.02 -0.22 -7.53
CA LEU A 160 -19.78 0.92 -6.64
C LEU A 160 -19.71 0.42 -5.19
N TRP A 161 -18.53 0.48 -4.59
CA TRP A 161 -18.36 0.12 -3.18
C TRP A 161 -18.70 1.31 -2.28
N GLU A 162 -19.73 1.16 -1.46
CA GLU A 162 -20.19 2.15 -0.50
C GLU A 162 -19.57 1.91 0.88
N GLY A 163 -18.83 2.92 1.36
CA GLY A 163 -18.26 2.92 2.70
C GLY A 163 -19.30 3.23 3.78
N ILE A 164 -18.91 3.07 5.04
CA ILE A 164 -19.85 3.25 6.17
C ILE A 164 -20.42 4.67 6.31
N ASP A 165 -19.81 5.66 5.65
CA ASP A 165 -20.26 7.05 5.61
C ASP A 165 -21.11 7.38 4.36
N GLY A 166 -21.37 6.40 3.50
CA GLY A 166 -22.07 6.58 2.22
C GLY A 166 -21.17 7.02 1.05
N THR A 167 -19.86 7.23 1.27
CA THR A 167 -18.93 7.51 0.18
C THR A 167 -18.83 6.30 -0.74
N ARG A 168 -18.94 6.52 -2.06
CA ARG A 168 -18.82 5.46 -3.07
C ARG A 168 -17.51 5.55 -3.84
N ILE A 169 -16.92 4.39 -4.15
CA ILE A 169 -15.76 4.27 -5.02
C ILE A 169 -15.99 3.18 -6.09
N LEU A 170 -15.73 3.51 -7.35
CA LEU A 170 -15.82 2.54 -8.44
C LEU A 170 -14.73 1.48 -8.26
N THR A 171 -15.16 0.24 -8.20
CA THR A 171 -14.34 -0.87 -7.73
C THR A 171 -14.34 -2.01 -8.73
N HIS A 172 -13.16 -2.58 -8.99
CA HIS A 172 -13.00 -3.84 -9.70
C HIS A 172 -12.45 -4.90 -8.74
N ARG A 173 -13.24 -5.95 -8.48
CA ARG A 173 -12.69 -7.16 -7.86
C ARG A 173 -12.13 -8.06 -8.95
N MET A 174 -10.93 -8.61 -8.77
CA MET A 174 -10.31 -9.53 -9.71
C MET A 174 -10.83 -10.95 -9.47
N PRO A 175 -11.91 -11.43 -10.11
CA PRO A 175 -12.63 -12.60 -9.60
C PRO A 175 -11.93 -13.93 -9.89
N LEU A 176 -10.84 -13.91 -10.67
CA LEU A 176 -10.05 -15.07 -11.07
C LEU A 176 -8.60 -14.99 -10.57
N GLY A 177 -8.28 -14.03 -9.69
CA GLY A 177 -6.93 -13.75 -9.22
C GLY A 177 -6.25 -12.61 -9.99
N TYR A 178 -5.24 -12.00 -9.37
CA TYR A 178 -4.37 -11.01 -10.03
C TYR A 178 -3.36 -11.68 -10.98
N GLY A 179 -3.08 -12.98 -10.83
CA GLY A 179 -2.37 -13.82 -11.79
C GLY A 179 -3.13 -14.18 -13.08
N ALA A 180 -4.44 -13.90 -13.16
CA ALA A 180 -5.34 -14.61 -14.06
C ALA A 180 -5.04 -14.45 -15.56
N GLY A 181 -4.45 -13.32 -15.96
CA GLY A 181 -4.08 -13.00 -17.34
C GLY A 181 -2.59 -13.09 -17.60
N TYR A 182 -1.78 -13.57 -16.66
CA TYR A 182 -0.35 -13.82 -16.87
C TYR A 182 -0.19 -14.99 -17.85
N LEU A 183 0.44 -14.74 -19.01
CA LEU A 183 0.55 -15.74 -20.05
C LEU A 183 1.41 -16.91 -19.58
N PRO A 184 1.02 -18.16 -19.90
CA PRO A 184 1.87 -19.31 -19.67
C PRO A 184 3.23 -19.17 -20.35
N THR A 185 4.32 -19.62 -19.72
CA THR A 185 5.66 -19.60 -20.33
C THR A 185 6.39 -20.94 -20.31
N GLY A 186 5.77 -22.01 -19.78
CA GLY A 186 6.40 -23.32 -19.62
C GLY A 186 7.50 -23.37 -18.54
N GLU A 187 7.85 -22.25 -17.91
CA GLU A 187 8.77 -22.19 -16.77
C GLU A 187 8.02 -22.40 -15.45
N ARG A 188 8.56 -23.25 -14.58
CA ARG A 188 8.04 -23.40 -13.22
C ARG A 188 8.47 -22.20 -12.39
N ARG A 189 7.51 -21.45 -11.85
CA ARG A 189 7.74 -20.42 -10.82
C ARG A 189 6.91 -20.71 -9.57
N TYR A 190 7.32 -20.12 -8.45
CA TYR A 190 6.90 -20.37 -7.06
C TYR A 190 5.48 -20.96 -6.85
N SER A 191 4.45 -20.44 -7.50
CA SER A 191 3.05 -20.89 -7.39
C SER A 191 2.39 -21.33 -8.71
N CYS A 192 3.01 -21.09 -9.88
CA CYS A 192 2.38 -21.33 -11.18
C CYS A 192 3.05 -22.46 -11.96
N PHE A 193 2.31 -23.57 -12.11
CA PHE A 193 2.49 -24.49 -13.22
C PHE A 193 1.69 -23.94 -14.39
N ILE A 194 2.34 -23.58 -15.51
CA ILE A 194 1.57 -23.42 -16.74
C ILE A 194 2.34 -23.95 -17.94
N ASP A 195 1.78 -25.02 -18.50
CA ASP A 195 2.09 -25.51 -19.84
C ASP A 195 1.57 -24.49 -20.85
N SER A 196 2.47 -23.75 -21.47
CA SER A 196 2.38 -23.46 -22.89
C SER A 196 3.67 -22.78 -23.38
N THR A 197 4.06 -23.12 -24.61
CA THR A 197 5.36 -22.74 -25.19
C THR A 197 5.25 -22.07 -26.57
N ASP A 198 4.03 -21.84 -27.06
CA ASP A 198 3.79 -21.17 -28.35
C ASP A 198 2.57 -20.21 -28.36
N THR A 199 2.52 -19.36 -29.38
CA THR A 199 1.50 -18.31 -29.54
C THR A 199 0.08 -18.85 -29.66
N GLU A 200 -0.12 -20.06 -30.21
CA GLU A 200 -1.45 -20.61 -30.45
C GLU A 200 -2.12 -20.98 -29.13
N GLU A 201 -1.40 -21.68 -28.29
CA GLU A 201 -1.84 -22.06 -26.95
C GLU A 201 -2.06 -20.83 -26.05
N ALA A 202 -1.20 -19.80 -26.14
CA ALA A 202 -1.38 -18.55 -25.41
C ALA A 202 -2.67 -17.81 -25.83
N ILE A 203 -3.01 -17.82 -27.12
CA ILE A 203 -4.29 -17.30 -27.61
C ILE A 203 -5.45 -18.15 -27.08
N GLY A 204 -5.36 -19.48 -27.14
CA GLY A 204 -6.37 -20.37 -26.58
C GLY A 204 -6.63 -20.13 -25.09
N PHE A 205 -5.58 -19.84 -24.31
CA PHE A 205 -5.69 -19.43 -22.92
C PHE A 205 -6.46 -18.12 -22.74
N LEU A 206 -6.11 -17.07 -23.50
CA LEU A 206 -6.78 -15.77 -23.46
C LEU A 206 -8.27 -15.88 -23.85
N GLU A 207 -8.60 -16.75 -24.80
CA GLU A 207 -9.98 -17.03 -25.19
C GLU A 207 -10.79 -17.66 -24.06
N GLY A 208 -10.24 -18.69 -23.41
CA GLY A 208 -10.87 -19.30 -22.24
C GLY A 208 -11.05 -18.31 -21.08
N LEU A 209 -10.07 -17.43 -20.87
CA LEU A 209 -10.16 -16.36 -19.87
C LEU A 209 -11.26 -15.35 -20.23
N ALA A 210 -11.38 -14.96 -21.50
CA ALA A 210 -12.40 -14.01 -21.96
C ALA A 210 -13.80 -14.52 -21.65
N GLU A 211 -14.12 -15.77 -21.99
CA GLU A 211 -15.43 -16.36 -21.73
C GLU A 211 -15.75 -16.44 -20.22
N ARG A 212 -14.76 -16.80 -19.40
CA ARG A 212 -14.90 -16.80 -17.93
C ARG A 212 -15.12 -15.40 -17.35
N MET A 213 -14.47 -14.38 -17.90
CA MET A 213 -14.59 -12.99 -17.46
C MET A 213 -15.91 -12.36 -17.90
N LYS A 214 -16.39 -12.63 -19.12
CA LYS A 214 -17.72 -12.19 -19.60
C LYS A 214 -18.85 -12.63 -18.67
N ALA A 215 -18.76 -13.82 -18.10
CA ALA A 215 -19.73 -14.34 -17.14
C ALA A 215 -19.73 -13.61 -15.77
N LYS A 216 -18.75 -12.73 -15.53
CA LYS A 216 -18.56 -12.02 -14.25
C LYS A 216 -18.60 -10.50 -14.41
N ALA A 217 -18.34 -9.97 -15.60
CA ALA A 217 -18.30 -8.54 -15.89
C ALA A 217 -19.68 -7.88 -15.75
N SER A 218 -19.69 -6.64 -15.25
CA SER A 218 -20.90 -5.80 -15.20
C SER A 218 -21.12 -5.05 -16.51
N THR A 219 -20.08 -4.90 -17.32
CA THR A 219 -20.09 -4.14 -18.59
C THR A 219 -19.40 -4.94 -19.69
N ASP A 220 -19.37 -4.40 -20.92
CA ASP A 220 -18.65 -4.97 -22.06
C ASP A 220 -17.11 -4.77 -21.99
N ASN A 221 -16.58 -4.44 -20.81
CA ASN A 221 -15.16 -4.16 -20.57
C ASN A 221 -14.57 -5.25 -19.66
N LEU A 222 -13.62 -6.02 -20.19
CA LEU A 222 -12.93 -7.10 -19.48
C LEU A 222 -11.56 -6.64 -18.98
N PHE A 223 -11.27 -6.93 -17.72
CA PHE A 223 -9.97 -6.65 -17.09
C PHE A 223 -9.11 -7.92 -17.03
N PHE A 224 -7.96 -7.92 -17.69
CA PHE A 224 -7.04 -9.06 -17.71
C PHE A 224 -5.77 -8.66 -16.95
N PRO A 225 -5.61 -9.07 -15.68
CA PRO A 225 -4.41 -8.74 -14.92
C PRO A 225 -3.24 -9.61 -15.42
N ASN A 226 -2.24 -8.98 -16.04
CA ASN A 226 -1.07 -9.65 -16.58
C ASN A 226 0.14 -9.41 -15.67
N GLY A 227 0.25 -10.22 -14.62
CA GLY A 227 1.27 -10.10 -13.59
C GLY A 227 0.94 -11.08 -12.48
N ASP A 228 1.91 -11.39 -11.64
CA ASP A 228 1.74 -12.22 -10.44
C ASP A 228 2.89 -11.89 -9.48
N ASP A 229 3.03 -12.65 -8.41
CA ASP A 229 4.11 -12.51 -7.44
C ASP A 229 5.48 -12.59 -8.14
N PHE A 230 6.26 -11.52 -8.00
CA PHE A 230 7.64 -11.39 -8.51
C PHE A 230 7.80 -11.55 -10.02
N THR A 231 6.72 -11.39 -10.81
CA THR A 231 6.79 -11.62 -12.25
C THR A 231 7.48 -10.47 -13.00
N PRO A 232 8.40 -10.76 -13.93
CA PRO A 232 8.97 -9.79 -14.85
C PRO A 232 7.95 -9.40 -15.92
N PRO A 233 8.17 -8.29 -16.65
CA PRO A 233 7.36 -7.96 -17.80
C PRO A 233 7.40 -9.08 -18.87
N GLN A 234 6.24 -9.48 -19.38
CA GLN A 234 6.15 -10.56 -20.38
C GLN A 234 6.48 -10.05 -21.79
N ARG A 235 7.74 -10.21 -22.20
CA ARG A 235 8.24 -9.73 -23.49
C ARG A 235 7.53 -10.30 -24.73
N HIS A 236 7.00 -11.53 -24.65
CA HIS A 236 6.29 -12.18 -25.75
C HIS A 236 4.80 -11.78 -25.84
N MET A 237 4.23 -11.20 -24.77
CA MET A 237 2.81 -10.84 -24.71
C MET A 237 2.38 -9.90 -25.85
N PRO A 238 3.12 -8.84 -26.23
CA PRO A 238 2.69 -7.96 -27.32
C PRO A 238 2.50 -8.69 -28.66
N GLU A 239 3.36 -9.66 -28.98
CA GLU A 239 3.22 -10.46 -30.19
C GLU A 239 1.94 -11.31 -30.16
N VAL A 240 1.71 -12.02 -29.05
CA VAL A 240 0.49 -12.81 -28.83
C VAL A 240 -0.76 -11.94 -28.99
N LEU A 241 -0.77 -10.75 -28.38
CA LEU A 241 -1.93 -9.84 -28.47
C LEU A 241 -2.09 -9.22 -29.86
N ARG A 242 -1.03 -8.99 -30.63
CA ARG A 242 -1.14 -8.57 -32.04
C ARG A 242 -1.78 -9.66 -32.89
N GLU A 243 -1.39 -10.91 -32.68
CA GLU A 243 -1.95 -12.05 -33.41
C GLU A 243 -3.40 -12.32 -32.99
N TRP A 244 -3.71 -12.27 -31.70
CA TRP A 244 -5.08 -12.41 -31.20
C TRP A 244 -6.02 -11.36 -31.79
N ARG A 245 -5.57 -10.08 -31.84
CA ARG A 245 -6.31 -8.98 -32.48
C ARG A 245 -6.66 -9.25 -33.94
N ARG A 246 -5.78 -9.93 -34.69
CA ARG A 246 -6.03 -10.25 -36.11
C ARG A 246 -7.07 -11.35 -36.30
N ARG A 247 -7.31 -12.18 -35.28
CA ARG A 247 -8.24 -13.32 -35.32
C ARG A 247 -9.64 -12.97 -34.82
N ARG A 248 -9.81 -11.83 -34.13
CA ARG A 248 -11.04 -11.46 -33.42
C ARG A 248 -11.52 -10.06 -33.79
N ASP A 249 -12.46 -10.00 -34.71
CA ASP A 249 -13.15 -8.75 -35.08
C ASP A 249 -14.17 -8.30 -34.01
N ASP A 250 -14.63 -9.24 -33.17
CA ASP A 250 -15.61 -9.02 -32.10
C ASP A 250 -14.98 -8.54 -30.78
N LEU A 251 -13.64 -8.52 -30.66
CA LEU A 251 -12.91 -8.09 -29.45
C LEU A 251 -11.96 -6.93 -29.75
N GLU A 252 -12.03 -5.84 -28.99
CA GLU A 252 -11.03 -4.77 -29.01
C GLU A 252 -10.01 -5.04 -27.90
N VAL A 253 -8.83 -5.56 -28.25
CA VAL A 253 -7.79 -5.94 -27.28
C VAL A 253 -6.76 -4.83 -27.14
N LEU A 254 -6.50 -4.39 -25.91
CA LEU A 254 -5.65 -3.25 -25.58
C LEU A 254 -4.62 -3.64 -24.52
N ILE A 255 -3.37 -3.21 -24.70
CA ILE A 255 -2.41 -3.11 -23.60
C ILE A 255 -2.69 -1.77 -22.90
N ALA A 256 -3.10 -1.82 -21.65
CA ALA A 256 -3.73 -0.71 -20.98
C ALA A 256 -3.18 -0.49 -19.57
N THR A 257 -3.43 0.71 -19.05
CA THR A 257 -3.25 1.00 -17.63
C THR A 257 -4.57 0.78 -16.87
N PRO A 258 -4.54 0.57 -15.54
CA PRO A 258 -5.75 0.52 -14.71
C PRO A 258 -6.72 1.67 -14.96
N SER A 259 -6.24 2.91 -15.03
CA SER A 259 -7.09 4.08 -15.27
C SER A 259 -7.76 4.07 -16.65
N GLN A 260 -7.18 3.42 -17.66
CA GLN A 260 -7.82 3.29 -18.97
C GLN A 260 -9.02 2.34 -18.90
N PHE A 261 -8.89 1.23 -18.19
CA PHE A 261 -10.00 0.32 -17.94
C PHE A 261 -11.11 1.01 -17.13
N PHE A 262 -10.77 1.64 -16.01
CA PHE A 262 -11.78 2.28 -15.16
C PHE A 262 -12.54 3.40 -15.86
N ARG A 263 -11.90 4.19 -16.72
CA ARG A 263 -12.61 5.19 -17.53
C ARG A 263 -13.64 4.58 -18.49
N ALA A 264 -13.40 3.36 -18.97
CA ALA A 264 -14.35 2.66 -19.83
C ALA A 264 -15.55 2.14 -19.03
N VAL A 265 -15.30 1.63 -17.82
CA VAL A 265 -16.35 1.17 -16.89
C VAL A 265 -17.17 2.34 -16.33
N GLU A 266 -16.51 3.45 -15.96
CA GLU A 266 -17.13 4.67 -15.44
C GLU A 266 -18.14 5.28 -16.43
N ALA A 267 -17.94 5.08 -17.74
CA ALA A 267 -18.89 5.50 -18.77
C ALA A 267 -20.21 4.70 -18.77
N ARG A 268 -20.30 3.65 -17.96
CA ARG A 268 -21.48 2.79 -17.75
C ARG A 268 -21.79 2.66 -16.26
N GLU A 269 -21.40 3.64 -15.45
CA GLU A 269 -21.53 3.61 -13.98
C GLU A 269 -22.98 3.36 -13.52
N GLU A 270 -23.96 3.87 -14.27
CA GLU A 270 -25.39 3.69 -14.01
C GLU A 270 -25.87 2.24 -14.09
N GLU A 271 -25.11 1.35 -14.73
CA GLU A 271 -25.40 -0.09 -14.83
C GLU A 271 -24.86 -0.88 -13.63
N LEU A 272 -24.00 -0.26 -12.81
CA LEU A 272 -23.26 -0.95 -11.77
C LEU A 272 -24.08 -1.11 -10.49
N PRO A 273 -24.02 -2.30 -9.84
CA PRO A 273 -24.62 -2.46 -8.53
C PRO A 273 -23.85 -1.67 -7.48
N VAL A 274 -24.55 -1.25 -6.42
CA VAL A 274 -23.94 -0.71 -5.21
C VAL A 274 -23.80 -1.83 -4.19
N LEU A 275 -22.58 -2.07 -3.71
CA LEU A 275 -22.30 -3.01 -2.63
C LEU A 275 -21.79 -2.24 -1.43
N GLY A 276 -22.30 -2.55 -0.23
CA GLY A 276 -21.86 -1.94 1.01
C GLY A 276 -21.29 -2.97 1.98
N GLY A 277 -20.68 -2.47 3.05
CA GLY A 277 -20.15 -3.29 4.13
C GLY A 277 -18.69 -3.69 3.95
N GLU A 278 -18.27 -4.58 4.84
CA GLU A 278 -16.89 -5.04 4.96
C GLU A 278 -16.68 -6.32 4.12
N PHE A 279 -15.52 -6.42 3.47
CA PHE A 279 -15.14 -7.63 2.72
C PHE A 279 -14.17 -8.46 3.55
N ASN A 280 -14.71 -8.97 4.66
CA ASN A 280 -14.05 -9.79 5.67
C ASN A 280 -15.01 -10.89 6.17
N PRO A 281 -14.48 -11.93 6.85
CA PRO A 281 -13.08 -12.21 7.12
C PRO A 281 -12.43 -13.17 6.09
N ILE A 282 -11.12 -13.03 5.87
CA ILE A 282 -10.26 -14.01 5.20
C ILE A 282 -9.02 -14.26 6.06
N PHE A 283 -8.42 -15.46 5.97
CA PHE A 283 -7.18 -15.82 6.68
C PHE A 283 -7.12 -15.48 8.18
N ARG A 284 -8.24 -15.59 8.91
CA ARG A 284 -8.42 -15.19 10.32
C ARG A 284 -7.31 -15.55 11.31
N GLY A 285 -6.52 -16.60 11.05
CA GLY A 285 -5.39 -16.98 11.91
C GLY A 285 -4.29 -15.90 11.99
N THR A 286 -4.16 -15.09 10.94
CA THR A 286 -3.15 -14.02 10.85
C THR A 286 -3.31 -12.93 11.91
N TYR A 287 -4.54 -12.71 12.38
CA TYR A 287 -4.82 -11.73 13.43
C TYR A 287 -4.19 -12.12 14.78
N SER A 288 -3.86 -13.40 14.99
CA SER A 288 -3.31 -13.92 16.24
C SER A 288 -1.87 -14.43 16.15
N THR A 289 -1.37 -14.80 14.97
CA THR A 289 0.00 -15.28 14.81
C THR A 289 1.01 -14.17 15.09
N ARG A 290 2.17 -14.52 15.69
CA ARG A 290 3.24 -13.57 16.09
C ARG A 290 2.68 -12.30 16.74
N ILE A 291 1.97 -12.46 17.87
CA ILE A 291 1.21 -11.40 18.54
C ILE A 291 2.07 -10.18 18.91
N GLU A 292 3.35 -10.40 19.14
CA GLU A 292 4.37 -9.41 19.45
C GLU A 292 4.46 -8.33 18.36
N ILE A 293 4.34 -8.71 17.07
CA ILE A 293 4.28 -7.76 15.94
C ILE A 293 3.11 -6.79 16.13
N LYS A 294 1.91 -7.33 16.39
CA LYS A 294 0.68 -6.54 16.51
C LYS A 294 0.75 -5.60 17.71
N GLN A 295 1.29 -6.10 18.82
CA GLN A 295 1.49 -5.30 20.03
C GLN A 295 2.53 -4.19 19.82
N ALA A 296 3.66 -4.50 19.17
CA ALA A 296 4.68 -3.51 18.85
C ALA A 296 4.14 -2.42 17.92
N ASN A 297 3.46 -2.81 16.83
CA ASN A 297 2.81 -1.87 15.92
C ASN A 297 1.85 -0.96 16.67
N ARG A 298 0.91 -1.51 17.46
CA ARG A 298 -0.09 -0.68 18.17
C ARG A 298 0.55 0.28 19.17
N ARG A 299 1.56 -0.16 19.93
CA ARG A 299 2.30 0.72 20.86
C ARG A 299 2.99 1.86 20.09
N LEU A 300 3.65 1.52 18.99
CA LEU A 300 4.41 2.47 18.21
C LEU A 300 3.52 3.46 17.45
N GLU A 301 2.38 3.04 16.92
CA GLU A 301 1.40 3.96 16.33
C GLU A 301 0.96 5.03 17.34
N ASN A 302 0.66 4.62 18.58
CA ASN A 302 0.27 5.55 19.64
C ASN A 302 1.42 6.47 20.05
N LEU A 303 2.65 5.94 20.17
CA LEU A 303 3.83 6.73 20.49
C LEU A 303 4.15 7.74 19.39
N TYR A 304 4.13 7.33 18.13
CA TYR A 304 4.33 8.19 16.96
C TYR A 304 3.35 9.36 16.95
N LEU A 305 2.05 9.08 17.12
CA LEU A 305 1.03 10.12 17.14
C LEU A 305 1.17 11.05 18.35
N THR A 306 1.67 10.53 19.48
CA THR A 306 1.94 11.35 20.67
C THR A 306 3.13 12.28 20.44
N ALA A 307 4.23 11.74 19.91
CA ALA A 307 5.44 12.48 19.55
C ALA A 307 5.13 13.59 18.55
N GLU A 308 4.37 13.29 17.50
CA GLU A 308 3.97 14.25 16.48
C GLU A 308 3.08 15.36 17.05
N LYS A 309 2.06 15.01 17.84
CA LYS A 309 1.15 16.01 18.46
C LYS A 309 1.92 16.99 19.33
N PHE A 310 2.77 16.50 20.22
CA PHE A 310 3.54 17.37 21.10
C PHE A 310 4.62 18.14 20.34
N SER A 311 5.21 17.59 19.28
CA SER A 311 6.10 18.33 18.39
C SER A 311 5.40 19.50 17.71
N ALA A 312 4.16 19.31 17.25
CA ALA A 312 3.35 20.38 16.68
C ALA A 312 3.06 21.49 17.71
N VAL A 313 2.73 21.13 18.95
CA VAL A 313 2.54 22.10 20.05
C VAL A 313 3.85 22.80 20.40
N ALA A 314 4.96 22.08 20.57
CA ALA A 314 6.27 22.62 20.88
C ALA A 314 6.76 23.61 19.81
N SER A 315 6.36 23.42 18.55
CA SER A 315 6.68 24.36 17.48
C SER A 315 6.09 25.75 17.66
N LEU A 316 4.97 25.87 18.40
CA LEU A 316 4.40 27.16 18.78
C LEU A 316 5.26 27.90 19.81
N PHE A 317 6.14 27.18 20.51
CA PHE A 317 7.09 27.69 21.50
C PHE A 317 8.52 27.83 20.93
N GLY A 318 8.68 27.67 19.61
CA GLY A 318 9.95 27.92 18.92
C GLY A 318 10.83 26.68 18.67
N LEU A 319 10.42 25.48 19.09
CA LEU A 319 11.13 24.25 18.74
C LEU A 319 10.87 23.90 17.26
N PRO A 320 11.89 23.74 16.40
CA PRO A 320 11.66 23.35 15.01
C PRO A 320 10.94 22.00 14.90
N TYR A 321 9.93 21.91 14.02
CA TYR A 321 9.20 20.66 13.82
C TYR A 321 10.12 19.55 13.25
N PRO A 322 10.21 18.36 13.88
CA PRO A 322 11.19 17.34 13.56
C PRO A 322 10.77 16.45 12.37
N GLU A 323 10.46 17.08 11.23
CA GLU A 323 9.90 16.43 10.04
C GLU A 323 10.71 15.20 9.59
N ARG A 324 12.04 15.33 9.47
CA ARG A 324 12.91 14.24 8.98
C ARG A 324 12.94 13.04 9.92
N ALA A 325 12.93 13.28 11.23
CA ALA A 325 12.95 12.21 12.22
C ALA A 325 11.61 11.45 12.20
N LEU A 326 10.50 12.19 12.17
CA LEU A 326 9.16 11.62 12.07
C LEU A 326 8.94 10.90 10.74
N GLU A 327 9.44 11.41 9.60
CA GLU A 327 9.34 10.70 8.32
C GLU A 327 10.11 9.37 8.37
N LYS A 328 11.31 9.35 8.94
CA LYS A 328 12.11 8.12 9.10
C LYS A 328 11.39 7.08 9.97
N ALA A 329 10.85 7.49 11.12
CA ALA A 329 10.08 6.59 11.98
C ALA A 329 8.81 6.07 11.27
N LEU A 330 8.10 6.95 10.56
CA LEU A 330 6.90 6.58 9.81
C LEU A 330 7.20 5.55 8.72
N LYS A 331 8.27 5.72 7.94
CA LYS A 331 8.68 4.76 6.90
C LYS A 331 8.98 3.38 7.48
N LEU A 332 9.63 3.30 8.65
CA LEU A 332 9.86 2.03 9.35
C LEU A 332 8.54 1.38 9.81
N ILE A 333 7.59 2.17 10.31
CA ILE A 333 6.27 1.65 10.70
C ILE A 333 5.52 1.12 9.46
N LEU A 334 5.43 1.92 8.40
CA LEU A 334 4.68 1.59 7.19
C LEU A 334 5.30 0.38 6.46
N LEU A 335 6.62 0.23 6.46
CA LEU A 335 7.29 -0.96 5.92
C LEU A 335 6.78 -2.23 6.63
N ASN A 336 6.76 -2.22 7.96
CA ASN A 336 6.31 -3.35 8.78
C ASN A 336 4.79 -3.53 8.82
N GLN A 337 4.03 -2.60 8.23
CA GLN A 337 2.58 -2.71 8.02
C GLN A 337 2.20 -3.38 6.70
N PHE A 338 3.19 -3.74 5.86
CA PHE A 338 2.98 -4.56 4.68
C PHE A 338 2.18 -5.83 5.03
N HIS A 339 1.29 -6.24 4.13
CA HIS A 339 0.25 -7.21 4.46
C HIS A 339 0.81 -8.53 5.01
N ASP A 340 1.81 -9.16 4.40
CA ASP A 340 2.42 -10.40 4.96
C ASP A 340 3.11 -10.16 6.31
N ALA A 341 3.85 -9.06 6.42
CA ALA A 341 4.61 -8.67 7.59
C ALA A 341 3.72 -8.50 8.82
N ILE A 342 2.76 -7.57 8.76
CA ILE A 342 1.89 -7.29 9.92
C ILE A 342 0.99 -8.47 10.25
N ASN A 343 0.62 -9.29 9.26
CA ASN A 343 -0.11 -10.54 9.46
C ASN A 343 0.78 -11.64 10.05
N GLY A 344 2.10 -11.48 10.12
CA GLY A 344 3.03 -12.41 10.75
C GLY A 344 3.31 -13.64 9.91
N GLU A 345 3.12 -13.56 8.59
CA GLU A 345 3.37 -14.62 7.61
C GLU A 345 4.81 -14.59 7.09
N VAL A 346 5.76 -14.24 7.96
CA VAL A 346 7.17 -14.05 7.60
C VAL A 346 8.07 -15.14 8.17
N THR A 347 9.26 -15.30 7.59
CA THR A 347 10.33 -16.12 8.17
C THR A 347 10.83 -15.53 9.49
N ASP A 348 11.57 -16.32 10.27
CA ASP A 348 12.11 -15.85 11.56
C ASP A 348 13.17 -14.75 11.38
N GLU A 349 13.96 -14.81 10.31
CA GLU A 349 14.91 -13.76 9.93
C GLU A 349 14.20 -12.43 9.67
N VAL A 350 13.17 -12.44 8.82
CA VAL A 350 12.37 -11.24 8.54
C VAL A 350 11.68 -10.75 9.81
N TYR A 351 11.15 -11.65 10.66
CA TYR A 351 10.58 -11.26 11.96
C TYR A 351 11.59 -10.52 12.85
N GLU A 352 12.83 -11.00 12.97
CA GLU A 352 13.87 -10.35 13.77
C GLU A 352 14.19 -8.94 13.23
N GLU A 353 14.26 -8.77 11.91
CA GLU A 353 14.45 -7.46 11.28
C GLU A 353 13.28 -6.51 11.57
N MET A 354 12.04 -7.00 11.43
CA MET A 354 10.85 -6.21 11.75
C MET A 354 10.87 -5.70 13.19
N MET A 355 11.20 -6.56 14.15
CA MET A 355 11.27 -6.19 15.57
C MET A 355 12.41 -5.20 15.84
N ALA A 356 13.54 -5.32 15.13
CA ALA A 356 14.62 -4.34 15.20
C ALA A 356 14.19 -2.98 14.62
N ASP A 357 13.43 -2.96 13.53
CA ASP A 357 12.89 -1.74 12.93
C ASP A 357 11.87 -1.04 13.82
N TYR A 358 10.99 -1.80 14.48
CA TYR A 358 10.12 -1.25 15.52
C TYR A 358 10.91 -0.62 16.65
N GLY A 359 11.99 -1.26 17.12
CA GLY A 359 12.87 -0.69 18.15
C GLY A 359 13.55 0.60 17.71
N LYS A 360 14.04 0.69 16.46
CA LYS A 360 14.62 1.92 15.89
C LYS A 360 13.58 3.05 15.83
N ALA A 361 12.40 2.77 15.31
CA ALA A 361 11.32 3.74 15.20
C ALA A 361 10.82 4.21 16.58
N GLU A 362 10.75 3.31 17.56
CA GLU A 362 10.44 3.64 18.94
C GLU A 362 11.48 4.60 19.54
N GLY A 363 12.78 4.31 19.37
CA GLY A 363 13.85 5.19 19.82
C GLY A 363 13.73 6.61 19.26
N ILE A 364 13.49 6.73 17.95
CA ILE A 364 13.28 8.03 17.28
C ILE A 364 12.07 8.76 17.87
N CYS A 365 10.93 8.07 18.05
CA CYS A 365 9.72 8.71 18.55
C CYS A 365 9.85 9.13 20.01
N ARG A 366 10.61 8.39 20.84
CA ARG A 366 10.89 8.76 22.23
C ARG A 366 11.74 10.02 22.30
N GLU A 367 12.84 10.07 21.56
CA GLU A 367 13.71 11.26 21.49
C GLU A 367 12.91 12.50 21.05
N VAL A 368 12.14 12.37 19.97
CA VAL A 368 11.27 13.46 19.49
C VAL A 368 10.22 13.89 20.52
N LEU A 369 9.61 12.94 21.23
CA LEU A 369 8.62 13.23 22.25
C LEU A 369 9.28 13.94 23.45
N ASP A 370 10.40 13.45 23.93
CA ASP A 370 11.12 14.00 25.08
C ASP A 370 11.56 15.44 24.81
N ASP A 371 12.13 15.72 23.63
CA ASP A 371 12.49 17.07 23.20
C ASP A 371 11.27 18.01 23.17
N ALA A 372 10.15 17.54 22.63
CA ALA A 372 8.93 18.33 22.54
C ALA A 372 8.32 18.61 23.92
N LEU A 373 8.27 17.61 24.81
CA LEU A 373 7.76 17.76 26.16
C LEU A 373 8.65 18.68 26.99
N GLN A 374 9.97 18.56 26.87
CA GLN A 374 10.92 19.44 27.55
C GLN A 374 10.76 20.90 27.07
N ALA A 375 10.68 21.13 25.76
CA ALA A 375 10.49 22.47 25.22
C ALA A 375 9.19 23.13 25.70
N ILE A 376 8.12 22.35 25.91
CA ILE A 376 6.87 22.86 26.49
C ILE A 376 7.01 23.08 28.00
N ALA A 377 7.62 22.14 28.72
CA ALA A 377 7.83 22.23 30.17
C ALA A 377 8.70 23.44 30.56
N ASP A 378 9.70 23.79 29.74
CA ASP A 378 10.58 24.96 29.94
C ASP A 378 9.82 26.30 29.89
N GLN A 379 8.59 26.32 29.36
CA GLN A 379 7.74 27.51 29.32
C GLN A 379 6.84 27.64 30.55
N VAL A 380 6.80 26.62 31.42
CA VAL A 380 5.99 26.62 32.64
C VAL A 380 6.76 27.34 33.74
N ASP A 381 6.13 28.34 34.37
CA ASP A 381 6.68 28.95 35.58
C ASP A 381 6.65 27.93 36.72
N THR A 382 7.84 27.42 37.04
CA THR A 382 8.06 26.40 38.08
C THR A 382 8.74 27.00 39.32
N GLN A 383 8.76 28.32 39.48
CA GLN A 383 9.30 28.97 40.68
C GLN A 383 8.48 28.58 41.92
N GLY A 384 9.16 28.15 42.98
CA GLY A 384 8.53 27.78 44.24
C GLY A 384 9.36 26.83 45.08
N GLU A 385 8.78 26.38 46.20
CA GLU A 385 9.35 25.32 47.03
C GLU A 385 8.95 23.94 46.47
N GLY A 386 9.88 22.99 46.48
CA GLY A 386 9.62 21.59 46.12
C GLY A 386 10.17 21.18 44.76
N VAL A 387 9.71 20.04 44.25
CA VAL A 387 10.06 19.49 42.94
C VAL A 387 8.85 19.66 42.01
N PRO A 388 8.93 20.46 40.94
CA PRO A 388 7.81 20.64 40.03
C PRO A 388 7.55 19.36 39.23
N ILE A 389 6.27 19.02 39.05
CA ILE A 389 5.84 17.89 38.23
C ILE A 389 4.88 18.44 37.16
N VAL A 390 5.24 18.27 35.89
CA VAL A 390 4.38 18.61 34.75
C VAL A 390 3.82 17.33 34.17
N VAL A 391 2.49 17.23 34.08
CA VAL A 391 1.78 16.05 33.57
C VAL A 391 1.10 16.39 32.26
N PHE A 392 1.37 15.59 31.22
CA PHE A 392 0.82 15.76 29.89
C PHE A 392 -0.24 14.70 29.59
N ASN A 393 -1.42 15.12 29.12
CA ASN A 393 -2.45 14.22 28.62
C ASN A 393 -2.42 14.18 27.09
N PRO A 394 -2.00 13.07 26.44
CA PRO A 394 -1.91 12.97 24.99
C PRO A 394 -3.27 12.78 24.28
N LEU A 395 -4.36 12.64 25.05
CA LEU A 395 -5.71 12.40 24.54
C LEU A 395 -6.43 13.71 24.25
N SER A 396 -7.38 13.68 23.31
CA SER A 396 -8.22 14.83 22.97
C SER A 396 -9.43 15.01 23.90
N TRP A 397 -9.47 14.27 25.01
CA TRP A 397 -10.53 14.35 26.02
C TRP A 397 -9.94 14.33 27.44
N ALA A 398 -10.73 14.82 28.40
CA ALA A 398 -10.35 14.82 29.81
C ALA A 398 -10.17 13.38 30.32
N ARG A 399 -9.08 13.15 31.05
CA ARG A 399 -8.74 11.85 31.65
C ARG A 399 -8.57 12.03 33.16
N THR A 400 -9.06 11.05 33.92
CA THR A 400 -8.77 10.88 35.35
C THR A 400 -8.10 9.52 35.50
N ASP A 401 -6.86 9.51 35.98
CA ASP A 401 -6.09 8.29 36.15
C ASP A 401 -4.97 8.49 37.19
N VAL A 402 -4.35 7.41 37.61
CA VAL A 402 -3.17 7.44 38.47
C VAL A 402 -1.92 7.70 37.63
N VAL A 403 -1.09 8.64 38.09
CA VAL A 403 0.22 8.92 37.49
C VAL A 403 1.29 8.46 38.48
N GLU A 404 2.22 7.66 37.99
CA GLU A 404 3.41 7.24 38.75
C GLU A 404 4.60 8.09 38.31
N VAL A 405 5.34 8.64 39.27
CA VAL A 405 6.50 9.51 39.04
C VAL A 405 7.62 9.07 39.97
N GLU A 406 8.82 8.88 39.42
CA GLU A 406 10.04 8.67 40.20
C GLU A 406 10.66 10.02 40.57
N LEU A 407 10.88 10.25 41.87
CA LEU A 407 11.46 11.49 42.38
C LEU A 407 12.81 11.22 43.04
N ALA A 408 13.81 12.02 42.68
CA ALA A 408 15.12 12.02 43.34
C ALA A 408 15.21 13.20 44.32
N PHE A 409 15.63 12.93 45.56
CA PHE A 409 15.82 13.95 46.60
C PHE A 409 17.31 14.21 46.79
N GLY A 410 17.72 15.48 46.63
CA GLY A 410 19.10 15.90 46.87
C GLY A 410 19.47 15.99 48.36
N ASP A 411 18.49 16.08 49.26
CA ASP A 411 18.71 16.18 50.70
C ASP A 411 18.53 14.83 51.40
N ALA A 412 19.61 14.33 52.00
CA ALA A 412 19.65 13.09 52.78
C ALA A 412 18.76 13.13 54.04
N GLY A 413 18.29 14.31 54.46
CA GLY A 413 17.34 14.51 55.57
C GLY A 413 15.86 14.35 55.20
N THR A 414 15.53 14.07 53.94
CA THR A 414 14.13 13.93 53.48
C THR A 414 13.44 12.74 54.15
N LYS A 415 12.34 12.99 54.89
CA LYS A 415 11.59 11.97 55.65
C LYS A 415 10.18 11.68 55.12
N GLY A 416 9.74 12.39 54.09
CA GLY A 416 8.40 12.24 53.53
C GLY A 416 8.12 13.23 52.42
N LEU A 417 6.95 13.09 51.81
CA LEU A 417 6.49 13.89 50.67
C LEU A 417 5.15 14.54 51.02
N LEU A 418 4.98 15.79 50.59
CA LEU A 418 3.70 16.48 50.59
C LEU A 418 3.40 16.89 49.15
N LEU A 419 2.39 16.24 48.54
CA LEU A 419 1.87 16.65 47.24
C LEU A 419 1.01 17.91 47.45
N ARG A 420 1.35 18.99 46.74
CA ARG A 420 0.62 20.27 46.80
C ARG A 420 -0.04 20.57 45.47
#